data_AF-A0ABD2VZM1-F1
#
_entry.id   AF-A0ABD2VZM1-F1
#
_cell.length_a   1.000
_cell.length_b   1.000
_cell.length_c   1.000
_cell.angle_alpha   90.00
_cell.angle_beta   90.00
_cell.angle_gamma   90.00
#
_symmetry.space_group_name_H-M   'P 1'
#
loop_
_entity.id
_entity.type
_entity.pdbx_description
1 polymer ?
#
loop_
_entity_poly.entity_id
_entity_poly.type
_entity_poly.pdbx_seq_one_letter_code
_entity_poly.pdbx_strand_id
1 'polypeptide(L)'
;MGRLACKMCDYNFMGSGFYVILVGIIGSVITISDVIRLMNSTSASQSPALFKPSGVVPIQVERDLKLMTSILGLEHYMFLVIAIVTEYPMLHVPWLLMQLVIIGAELFVFFVRVFIEGLHVTRDEIVFSLITLHNWLQVFCLFQWQTQSRVF
;
A
#
# COMPACT_ATOMS: atom_id res chain seq x y z
N MET A 1 16.03 -15.57 -14.80
CA MET A 1 15.69 -14.69 -13.65
C MET A 1 15.32 -15.44 -12.37
N GLY A 2 14.83 -16.69 -12.41
CA GLY A 2 14.40 -17.43 -11.21
C GLY A 2 15.46 -17.70 -10.13
N ARG A 3 16.75 -17.88 -10.47
CA ARG A 3 17.82 -18.13 -9.49
C ARG A 3 18.19 -16.92 -8.61
N LEU A 4 18.03 -15.70 -9.11
CA LEU A 4 18.32 -14.48 -8.34
C LEU A 4 17.21 -14.18 -7.33
N ALA A 5 15.95 -14.34 -7.74
CA ALA A 5 14.80 -14.24 -6.84
C ALA A 5 14.84 -15.30 -5.71
N CYS A 6 15.26 -16.52 -6.04
CA CYS A 6 15.36 -17.62 -5.07
C CYS A 6 16.43 -17.41 -3.99
N LYS A 7 17.46 -16.59 -4.25
CA LYS A 7 18.47 -16.21 -3.23
C LYS A 7 18.06 -15.00 -2.39
N MET A 8 17.20 -14.10 -2.91
CA MET A 8 16.66 -12.98 -2.13
C MET A 8 15.48 -13.40 -1.24
N CYS A 9 14.70 -14.39 -1.68
CA CYS A 9 13.55 -14.93 -0.96
C CYS A 9 13.91 -16.23 -0.25
N ASP A 10 14.88 -16.16 0.67
CA ASP A 10 15.12 -17.26 1.60
C ASP A 10 14.02 -17.24 2.67
N TYR A 11 13.28 -18.34 2.78
CA TYR A 11 12.15 -18.54 3.70
C TYR A 11 12.48 -18.12 5.15
N ASN A 12 13.74 -18.23 5.55
CA ASN A 12 14.19 -17.89 6.90
C ASN A 12 14.31 -16.38 7.19
N PHE A 13 14.27 -15.51 6.16
CA PHE A 13 14.46 -14.06 6.33
C PHE A 13 13.34 -13.22 5.70
N MET A 14 12.83 -13.60 4.51
CA MET A 14 11.79 -12.86 3.78
C MET A 14 10.79 -13.83 3.11
N GLY A 15 9.49 -13.58 3.31
CA GLY A 15 8.40 -14.42 2.82
C GLY A 15 7.65 -15.22 3.89
N SER A 16 7.77 -14.85 5.18
CA SER A 16 6.99 -15.50 6.23
C SER A 16 5.51 -15.15 6.09
N GLY A 17 4.66 -16.17 5.89
CA GLY A 17 3.20 -15.98 5.79
C GLY A 17 2.61 -15.28 7.02
N PHE A 18 3.17 -15.50 8.22
CA PHE A 18 2.74 -14.83 9.45
C PHE A 18 2.99 -13.32 9.40
N TYR A 19 4.11 -12.89 8.83
CA TYR A 19 4.41 -11.47 8.65
C TYR A 19 3.42 -10.82 7.69
N VAL A 20 3.12 -11.47 6.57
CA VAL A 20 2.17 -10.93 5.59
C VAL A 20 0.75 -10.87 6.16
N ILE A 21 0.33 -11.86 6.97
CA ILE A 21 -0.94 -11.79 7.70
C ILE A 21 -0.95 -10.58 8.64
N LEU A 22 0.10 -10.38 9.44
CA LEU A 22 0.19 -9.24 10.35
C LEU A 22 0.12 -7.91 9.60
N VAL A 23 0.84 -7.78 8.48
CA VAL A 23 0.78 -6.60 7.62
C VAL A 23 -0.64 -6.38 7.09
N GLY A 24 -1.31 -7.43 6.63
CA GLY A 24 -2.70 -7.38 6.17
C GLY A 24 -3.68 -6.93 7.26
N ILE A 25 -3.54 -7.47 8.48
CA ILE A 25 -4.38 -7.11 9.64
C ILE A 25 -4.12 -5.67 10.06
N ILE A 26 -2.85 -5.28 10.24
CA ILE A 26 -2.47 -3.92 10.67
C ILE A 26 -2.94 -2.91 9.61
N GLY A 27 -2.70 -3.18 8.33
CA GLY A 27 -3.16 -2.37 7.22
C GLY A 27 -4.68 -2.22 7.23
N SER A 28 -5.43 -3.30 7.43
CA SER A 28 -6.89 -3.26 7.54
C SER A 28 -7.36 -2.40 8.71
N VAL A 29 -6.77 -2.55 9.90
CA VAL A 29 -7.13 -1.77 11.09
C VAL A 29 -6.88 -0.28 10.89
N ILE A 30 -5.74 0.11 10.31
CA ILE A 30 -5.41 1.50 10.00
C ILE A 30 -6.43 2.05 8.99
N THR A 31 -6.69 1.32 7.91
CA THR A 31 -7.61 1.75 6.85
C THR A 31 -9.03 1.93 7.40
N ILE A 32 -9.52 0.99 8.21
CA ILE A 32 -10.83 1.08 8.86
C ILE A 32 -10.88 2.28 9.83
N SER A 33 -9.82 2.50 10.60
CA SER A 33 -9.73 3.64 11.52
C SER A 33 -9.76 4.97 10.77
N ASP A 34 -9.07 5.07 9.64
CA ASP A 34 -9.07 6.25 8.78
C ASP A 34 -10.44 6.50 8.13
N VAL A 35 -11.15 5.45 7.72
CA VAL A 35 -12.55 5.55 7.25
C VAL A 35 -13.46 6.07 8.36
N ILE A 36 -13.39 5.49 9.56
CA ILE A 36 -14.21 5.91 10.71
C ILE A 36 -13.92 7.38 11.08
N ARG A 37 -12.64 7.77 11.08
CA ARG A 37 -12.23 9.17 11.32
C ARG A 37 -12.77 10.09 10.23
N LEU A 38 -12.65 9.72 8.96
CA LEU A 38 -13.17 10.49 7.83
C LEU A 38 -14.70 10.69 7.92
N MET A 39 -15.43 9.64 8.31
CA MET A 39 -16.88 9.69 8.53
C MET A 39 -17.24 10.54 9.75
N ASN A 40 -16.52 10.41 10.87
CA ASN A 40 -16.78 11.20 12.08
C ASN A 40 -16.43 12.69 11.91
N SER A 41 -15.36 13.02 11.19
CA SER A 41 -15.04 14.39 10.80
C SER A 41 -16.12 14.99 9.90
N THR A 42 -16.79 14.16 9.09
CA THR A 42 -17.94 14.57 8.27
C THR A 42 -19.16 14.88 9.15
N SER A 43 -19.43 14.09 10.19
CA SER A 43 -20.52 14.34 11.14
C SER A 43 -20.32 15.63 11.96
N ALA A 44 -19.07 15.97 12.28
CA ALA A 44 -18.75 17.27 12.92
C ALA A 44 -18.82 18.46 11.95
N SER A 45 -18.60 18.24 10.65
CA SER A 45 -18.63 19.27 9.60
C SER A 45 -20.02 19.55 9.03
N GLN A 46 -21.08 18.89 9.51
CA GLN A 46 -22.48 19.25 9.20
C GLN A 46 -22.98 20.48 9.99
N SER A 47 -22.09 21.27 10.61
CA SER A 47 -22.44 22.63 11.00
C SER A 47 -22.42 23.53 9.75
N PRO A 48 -23.53 24.21 9.41
CA PRO A 48 -23.63 25.04 8.22
C PRO A 48 -22.88 26.35 8.44
N ALA A 49 -21.55 26.35 8.30
CA ALA A 49 -20.79 27.58 8.28
C ALA A 49 -19.54 27.45 7.41
N LEU A 50 -19.46 28.36 6.44
CA LEU A 50 -18.28 28.69 5.65
C LEU A 50 -18.06 27.87 4.36
N PHE A 51 -18.95 28.08 3.39
CA PHE A 51 -18.57 28.15 1.99
C PHE A 51 -17.37 29.11 1.84
N LYS A 52 -16.16 28.56 1.68
CA LYS A 52 -15.00 29.33 1.24
C LYS A 52 -15.01 29.33 -0.29
N PRO A 53 -15.12 30.50 -0.95
CA PRO A 53 -15.11 30.55 -2.41
C PRO A 53 -13.67 30.57 -2.93
N SER A 54 -13.49 30.00 -4.12
CA SER A 54 -12.39 30.22 -5.07
C SER A 54 -11.34 29.11 -5.19
N GLY A 55 -11.46 28.32 -6.26
CA GLY A 55 -10.31 27.79 -7.01
C GLY A 55 -9.79 26.40 -6.67
N VAL A 56 -10.38 25.70 -5.70
CA VAL A 56 -9.92 24.38 -5.25
C VAL A 56 -11.04 23.37 -5.46
N VAL A 57 -10.67 22.17 -5.95
CA VAL A 57 -11.54 21.02 -6.26
C VAL A 57 -12.70 20.92 -5.26
N PRO A 58 -13.96 20.76 -5.72
CA PRO A 58 -15.11 20.73 -4.81
C PRO A 58 -14.87 19.70 -3.70
N ILE A 59 -14.99 20.16 -2.44
CA ILE A 59 -14.76 19.37 -1.20
C ILE A 59 -15.49 18.02 -1.24
N GLN A 60 -16.64 17.98 -1.92
CA GLN A 60 -17.42 16.79 -2.20
C GLN A 60 -16.64 15.72 -3.00
N VAL A 61 -15.95 16.12 -4.09
CA VAL A 61 -15.23 15.22 -5.00
C VAL A 61 -13.90 14.75 -4.38
N GLU A 62 -13.20 15.62 -3.66
CA GLU A 62 -11.99 15.22 -2.90
C GLU A 62 -12.32 14.13 -1.87
N ARG A 63 -13.44 14.29 -1.16
CA ARG A 63 -13.93 13.31 -0.20
C ARG A 63 -14.34 12.00 -0.86
N ASP A 64 -15.08 12.05 -1.96
CA ASP A 64 -15.56 10.84 -2.64
C ASP A 64 -14.38 10.04 -3.24
N LEU A 65 -13.35 10.73 -3.75
CA LEU A 65 -12.09 10.11 -4.20
C LEU A 65 -11.31 9.49 -3.04
N LYS A 66 -11.26 10.15 -1.88
CA LYS A 66 -10.60 9.63 -0.67
C LYS A 66 -11.31 8.41 -0.12
N LEU A 67 -12.65 8.41 -0.15
CA LEU A 67 -13.47 7.27 0.24
C LEU A 67 -13.25 6.09 -0.73
N MET A 68 -13.30 6.33 -2.04
CA MET A 68 -13.05 5.30 -3.05
C MET A 68 -11.65 4.70 -2.91
N THR A 69 -10.63 5.52 -2.71
CA THR A 69 -9.25 5.07 -2.51
C THR A 69 -9.10 4.25 -1.22
N SER A 70 -9.78 4.66 -0.14
CA SER A 70 -9.75 3.93 1.13
C SER A 70 -10.48 2.58 1.06
N ILE A 71 -11.61 2.51 0.34
CA ILE A 71 -12.34 1.27 0.08
C ILE A 71 -11.50 0.33 -0.79
N LEU A 72 -10.87 0.85 -1.84
CA LEU A 72 -9.96 0.09 -2.69
C LEU A 72 -8.79 -0.48 -1.88
N GLY A 73 -8.18 0.33 -1.00
CA GLY A 73 -7.14 -0.15 -0.09
C GLY A 73 -7.61 -1.29 0.82
N LEU A 74 -8.80 -1.17 1.40
CA LEU A 74 -9.40 -2.21 2.25
C LEU A 74 -9.63 -3.51 1.47
N GLU A 75 -10.17 -3.43 0.25
CA GLU A 75 -10.38 -4.59 -0.62
C GLU A 75 -9.06 -5.34 -0.88
N HIS A 76 -7.99 -4.60 -1.17
CA HIS A 76 -6.69 -5.20 -1.44
C HIS A 76 -6.06 -5.85 -0.19
N TYR A 77 -6.24 -5.27 1.00
CA TYR A 77 -5.80 -5.90 2.25
C TYR A 77 -6.63 -7.15 2.60
N MET A 78 -7.93 -7.14 2.30
CA MET A 78 -8.78 -8.33 2.46
C MET A 78 -8.36 -9.44 1.48
N PHE A 79 -8.04 -9.10 0.22
CA PHE A 79 -7.50 -10.07 -0.74
C PHE A 79 -6.15 -10.64 -0.30
N LEU A 80 -5.29 -9.87 0.35
CA LEU A 80 -4.06 -10.39 0.95
C LEU A 80 -4.35 -11.48 2.00
N VAL A 81 -5.32 -11.26 2.88
CA VAL A 81 -5.72 -12.23 3.91
C VAL A 81 -6.35 -13.47 3.27
N ILE A 82 -7.27 -13.27 2.31
CA ILE A 82 -7.93 -14.36 1.60
C ILE A 82 -6.91 -15.18 0.79
N ALA A 83 -5.93 -14.55 0.14
CA ALA A 83 -4.88 -15.22 -0.63
C ALA A 83 -4.08 -16.21 0.22
N ILE A 84 -3.82 -15.87 1.49
CA ILE A 84 -3.11 -16.74 2.42
C ILE A 84 -4.01 -17.87 2.90
N VAL A 85 -5.26 -17.57 3.28
CA VAL A 85 -6.21 -18.58 3.77
C VAL A 85 -6.58 -19.60 2.70
N THR A 86 -6.75 -19.13 1.46
CA THR A 86 -7.15 -19.96 0.32
C THR A 86 -5.97 -20.50 -0.48
N GLU A 87 -4.75 -20.13 -0.07
CA GLU A 87 -3.48 -20.48 -0.74
C GLU A 87 -3.44 -20.16 -2.24
N TYR A 88 -4.25 -19.21 -2.71
CA TYR A 88 -4.29 -18.79 -4.11
C TYR A 88 -3.36 -17.59 -4.36
N PRO A 89 -2.19 -17.80 -4.98
CA PRO A 89 -1.19 -16.74 -5.16
C PRO A 89 -1.68 -15.61 -6.07
N MET A 90 -2.63 -15.89 -6.98
CA MET A 90 -3.17 -14.90 -7.91
C MET A 90 -3.85 -13.72 -7.20
N LEU A 91 -4.36 -13.91 -5.98
CA LEU A 91 -4.97 -12.83 -5.20
C LEU A 91 -3.93 -11.86 -4.61
N HIS A 92 -2.65 -12.22 -4.58
CA HIS A 92 -1.57 -11.29 -4.20
C HIS A 92 -1.23 -10.28 -5.32
N VAL A 93 -1.57 -10.60 -6.57
CA VAL A 93 -1.14 -9.84 -7.76
C VAL A 93 -1.68 -8.40 -7.79
N PRO A 94 -2.97 -8.12 -7.53
CA PRO A 94 -3.50 -6.76 -7.56
C PRO A 94 -2.78 -5.83 -6.57
N TRP A 95 -2.53 -6.32 -5.35
CA TRP A 95 -1.81 -5.55 -4.33
C TRP A 95 -0.35 -5.31 -4.72
N LEU A 96 0.34 -6.35 -5.21
CA LEU A 96 1.74 -6.23 -5.67
C LEU A 96 1.89 -5.22 -6.81
N LEU A 97 0.95 -5.21 -7.76
CA LEU A 97 0.97 -4.30 -8.90
C LEU A 97 0.66 -2.86 -8.49
N MET A 98 -0.37 -2.65 -7.68
CA MET A 98 -0.71 -1.33 -7.14
C MET A 98 0.47 -0.73 -6.37
N GLN A 99 1.06 -1.50 -5.46
CA GLN A 99 2.17 -1.04 -4.64
C GLN A 99 3.46 -0.82 -5.46
N LEU A 100 3.69 -1.61 -6.51
CA LEU A 100 4.78 -1.39 -7.46
C LEU A 100 4.63 -0.05 -8.21
N VAL A 101 3.41 0.30 -8.62
CA VAL A 101 3.12 1.60 -9.26
C VAL A 101 3.39 2.75 -8.29
N ILE A 102 2.99 2.61 -7.02
CA ILE A 102 3.27 3.61 -5.97
C ILE A 102 4.78 3.79 -5.78
N ILE A 103 5.53 2.70 -5.60
CA ILE A 103 7.00 2.75 -5.46
C ILE A 103 7.65 3.38 -6.69
N GLY A 104 7.19 3.02 -7.89
CA GLY A 104 7.69 3.58 -9.15
C GLY A 104 7.43 5.09 -9.26
N ALA A 105 6.24 5.55 -8.86
CA ALA A 105 5.89 6.96 -8.82
C ALA A 105 6.72 7.74 -7.78
N GLU A 106 6.93 7.18 -6.59
CA GLU A 106 7.81 7.78 -5.56
C GLU A 106 9.25 7.90 -6.07
N LEU A 107 9.80 6.87 -6.70
CA LEU A 107 11.14 6.91 -7.29
C LEU A 107 11.24 7.96 -8.40
N PHE A 108 10.20 8.09 -9.23
CA PHE A 108 10.15 9.13 -10.26
C PHE A 108 10.12 10.53 -9.66
N VAL A 109 9.27 10.77 -8.66
CA VAL A 109 9.19 12.06 -7.94
C VAL A 109 10.51 12.38 -7.25
N PHE A 110 11.12 11.39 -6.61
CA PHE A 110 12.43 11.51 -5.98
C PHE A 110 13.51 11.91 -7.00
N PHE A 111 13.54 11.23 -8.16
CA PHE A 111 14.44 11.57 -9.25
C PHE A 111 14.26 13.02 -9.67
N VAL A 112 13.02 13.43 -10.00
CA VAL A 112 12.70 14.81 -10.39
C VAL A 112 13.13 15.84 -9.34
N ARG A 113 12.87 15.59 -8.05
CA ARG A 113 13.29 16.48 -6.95
C ARG A 113 14.81 16.62 -6.87
N VAL A 114 15.55 15.52 -7.01
CA VAL A 114 17.03 15.54 -6.99
C VAL A 114 17.59 16.41 -8.13
N PHE A 115 16.99 16.40 -9.32
CA PHE A 115 17.43 17.25 -10.44
C PHE A 115 17.08 18.72 -10.27
N ILE A 116 15.95 19.06 -9.64
CA ILE A 116 15.46 20.44 -9.53
C ILE A 116 15.99 21.15 -8.28
N GLU A 117 15.88 20.51 -7.11
CA GLU A 117 16.10 21.14 -5.79
C GLU A 117 17.46 20.77 -5.18
N GLY A 118 18.19 19.81 -5.76
CA GLY A 118 19.37 19.21 -5.14
C GLY A 118 19.01 18.20 -4.05
N LEU A 119 19.99 17.45 -3.55
CA LEU A 119 19.81 16.30 -2.63
C LEU A 119 19.37 16.73 -1.21
N HIS A 120 18.21 17.34 -1.07
CA HIS A 120 17.60 17.66 0.23
C HIS A 120 16.49 16.65 0.54
N VAL A 121 16.92 15.42 0.85
CA VAL A 121 16.02 14.31 1.20
C VAL A 121 15.86 14.26 2.71
N THR A 122 14.63 14.30 3.21
CA THR A 122 14.38 14.14 4.64
C THR A 122 14.53 12.67 5.05
N ARG A 123 15.11 12.41 6.23
CA ARG A 123 15.32 11.02 6.70
C ARG A 123 14.01 10.25 6.81
N ASP A 124 12.92 10.94 7.11
CA ASP A 124 11.59 10.33 7.28
C ASP A 124 11.06 9.75 5.96
N GLU A 125 11.26 10.44 4.83
CA GLU A 125 10.90 9.96 3.49
C GLU A 125 11.70 8.70 3.11
N ILE A 126 12.99 8.64 3.45
CA ILE A 126 13.84 7.47 3.18
C ILE A 126 13.38 6.26 3.99
N VAL A 127 13.11 6.45 5.28
CA VAL A 127 12.67 5.37 6.17
C VAL A 127 11.31 4.83 5.71
N PHE A 128 10.37 5.71 5.35
CA PHE A 128 9.08 5.31 4.82
C PHE A 128 9.19 4.51 3.52
N SER A 129 10.03 4.95 2.58
CA SER A 129 10.26 4.24 1.33
C SER A 129 10.92 2.88 1.54
N LEU A 130 11.90 2.79 2.45
CA LEU A 130 12.55 1.52 2.82
C LEU A 130 11.57 0.52 3.45
N ILE A 131 10.69 0.97 4.34
CA ILE A 131 9.64 0.13 4.93
C ILE A 131 8.68 -0.37 3.85
N THR A 132 8.28 0.52 2.93
CA THR A 132 7.39 0.18 1.83
C THR A 132 7.99 -0.86 0.89
N LEU A 133 9.26 -0.70 0.53
CA LEU A 133 10.04 -1.68 -0.24
C LEU A 133 10.17 -3.02 0.49
N HIS A 134 10.43 -2.99 1.81
CA HIS A 134 10.51 -4.20 2.61
C HIS A 134 9.18 -4.97 2.63
N ASN A 135 8.07 -4.26 2.86
CA ASN A 135 6.72 -4.83 2.85
C ASN A 135 6.39 -5.43 1.48
N TRP A 136 6.72 -4.73 0.39
CA TRP A 136 6.49 -5.23 -0.96
C TRP A 136 7.30 -6.51 -1.24
N LEU A 137 8.58 -6.52 -0.87
CA LEU A 137 9.45 -7.68 -1.06
C LEU A 137 8.97 -8.89 -0.25
N GLN A 138 8.46 -8.71 0.99
CA GLN A 138 7.90 -9.80 1.79
C GLN A 138 6.72 -10.49 1.09
N VAL A 139 5.77 -9.70 0.56
CA VAL A 139 4.62 -10.23 -0.19
C VAL A 139 5.06 -10.85 -1.51
N PHE A 140 6.01 -10.24 -2.21
CA PHE A 140 6.54 -10.77 -3.47
C PHE A 140 7.24 -12.11 -3.27
N CYS A 141 8.02 -12.26 -2.21
CA CYS A 141 8.67 -13.51 -1.86
C CYS A 141 7.66 -14.62 -1.53
N LEU A 142 6.59 -14.30 -0.79
CA LEU A 142 5.51 -15.24 -0.52
C LEU A 142 4.81 -15.68 -1.82
N PHE A 143 4.51 -14.74 -2.72
CA PHE A 143 3.92 -15.01 -4.04
C PHE A 143 4.81 -15.92 -4.90
N GLN A 144 6.12 -15.64 -4.96
CA GLN A 144 7.09 -16.46 -5.69
C GLN A 144 7.16 -17.87 -5.13
N TRP A 145 7.22 -18.01 -3.80
CA TRP A 145 7.25 -19.31 -3.12
C TRP A 145 6.00 -20.15 -3.41
N GLN A 146 4.81 -19.56 -3.28
CA GLN A 146 3.53 -20.22 -3.58
C GLN A 146 3.42 -20.61 -5.06
N THR A 147 3.90 -19.75 -5.97
CA THR A 147 3.88 -20.04 -7.42
C THR A 147 4.85 -21.15 -7.78
N GLN A 148 6.06 -21.18 -7.20
CA GLN A 148 7.03 -22.26 -7.43
C GLN A 148 6.58 -23.59 -6.83
N SER A 149 5.93 -23.58 -5.67
CA SER A 149 5.45 -24.78 -4.99
C SER A 149 4.28 -25.47 -5.70
N ARG A 150 3.55 -24.75 -6.57
CA ARG A 150 2.39 -25.29 -7.32
C ARG A 150 2.69 -25.70 -8.78
N VAL A 151 3.93 -25.52 -9.25
CA VAL A 151 4.35 -25.90 -10.62
C VAL A 151 5.04 -27.28 -10.63
N PHE A 152 4.95 -28.04 -9.54
CA PHE A 152 5.35 -29.45 -9.45
C PHE A 152 4.17 -30.33 -9.04
#